data_AF-A0A2N1VN44-F1
#
_entry.id   AF-A0A2N1VN44-F1
#
_cell.length_a   1.000
_cell.length_b   1.000
_cell.length_c   1.000
_cell.angle_alpha   90.00
_cell.angle_beta   90.00
_cell.angle_gamma   90.00
#
_symmetry.space_group_name_H-M   'P 1'
#
loop_
_entity.id
_entity.type
_entity.pdbx_description
1 polymer ?
#
loop_
_entity_poly.entity_id
_entity_poly.type
_entity_poly.pdbx_seq_one_letter_code
_entity_poly.pdbx_strand_id
1 'polypeptide(L)'
;MNSNKLDMSKPLNAQQNVKKSIFVTTGSSLIGALFFFVAYAFTDNAWFLAAALILTASGLAFAFVIKKFEDKYLSIPDENQIANE
;
A
#
# COMPACT_ATOMS: atom_id res chain seq x y z
N MET A 1 -3.70 41.93 3.00
CA MET A 1 -4.30 40.68 2.46
C MET A 1 -3.19 39.68 2.24
N ASN A 2 -2.99 38.75 3.17
CA ASN A 2 -2.00 37.68 3.02
C ASN A 2 -2.69 36.35 3.34
N SER A 3 -3.48 35.87 2.39
CA SER A 3 -4.05 34.53 2.44
C SER A 3 -2.92 33.54 2.12
N ASN A 4 -2.16 33.18 3.15
CA ASN A 4 -1.50 31.88 3.19
C ASN A 4 -2.60 30.81 3.15
N LYS A 5 -3.16 30.56 1.96
CA LYS A 5 -3.88 29.34 1.69
C LYS A 5 -2.84 28.24 1.84
N LEU A 6 -2.83 27.61 3.01
CA LEU A 6 -2.15 26.34 3.23
C LEU A 6 -2.57 25.42 2.09
N ASP A 7 -1.63 25.14 1.21
CA ASP A 7 -1.83 24.38 -0.01
C ASP A 7 -2.09 22.92 0.36
N MET A 8 -3.34 22.63 0.74
CA MET A 8 -3.85 21.31 1.13
C MET A 8 -3.78 20.28 -0.02
N SER A 9 -3.39 20.69 -1.24
CA SER A 9 -3.21 19.78 -2.37
C SER A 9 -1.99 18.85 -2.20
N LYS A 10 -0.96 19.30 -1.48
CA LYS A 10 0.29 18.53 -1.26
C LYS A 10 0.07 17.28 -0.38
N PRO A 11 -0.53 17.36 0.81
CA PRO A 11 -0.79 16.18 1.64
C PRO A 11 -1.83 15.24 0.99
N LEU A 12 -2.82 15.78 0.27
CA LEU A 12 -3.83 14.97 -0.43
C LEU A 12 -3.23 14.17 -1.59
N ASN A 13 -2.39 14.80 -2.42
CA ASN A 13 -1.66 14.12 -3.49
C ASN A 13 -0.66 13.09 -2.94
N ALA A 14 -0.02 13.37 -1.80
CA ALA A 14 0.87 12.42 -1.14
C ALA A 14 0.12 11.16 -0.65
N GLN A 15 -1.04 11.32 0.02
CA GLN A 15 -1.88 10.18 0.41
C GLN A 15 -2.35 9.36 -0.80
N GLN A 16 -2.82 10.02 -1.87
CA GLN A 16 -3.32 9.33 -3.05
C GLN A 16 -2.20 8.57 -3.80
N ASN A 17 -1.00 9.14 -3.88
CA ASN A 17 0.16 8.48 -4.47
C ASN A 17 0.63 7.29 -3.64
N VAL A 18 0.61 7.40 -2.30
CA VAL A 18 0.92 6.29 -1.40
C VAL A 18 -0.10 5.16 -1.58
N LYS A 19 -1.40 5.45 -1.59
CA LYS A 19 -2.45 4.43 -1.84
C LYS A 19 -2.28 3.72 -3.19
N LYS A 20 -2.01 4.48 -4.26
CA LYS A 20 -1.74 3.91 -5.59
C LYS A 20 -0.50 3.01 -5.56
N SER A 21 0.57 3.45 -4.91
CA SER A 21 1.79 2.65 -4.77
C SER A 21 1.53 1.35 -4.00
N ILE A 22 0.78 1.38 -2.89
CA ILE A 22 0.42 0.16 -2.15
C ILE A 22 -0.33 -0.82 -3.04
N PHE A 23 -1.35 -0.32 -3.75
CA PHE A 23 -2.19 -1.17 -4.60
C PHE A 23 -1.37 -1.81 -5.73
N VAL A 24 -0.52 -1.03 -6.40
CA VAL A 24 0.34 -1.53 -7.49
C VAL A 24 1.37 -2.53 -6.97
N THR A 25 2.06 -2.24 -5.87
CA THR A 25 3.11 -3.12 -5.32
C THR A 25 2.52 -4.40 -4.71
N THR A 26 1.45 -4.28 -3.93
CA THR A 26 0.77 -5.45 -3.33
C THR A 26 0.12 -6.31 -4.41
N GLY A 27 -0.58 -5.67 -5.35
CA GLY A 27 -1.24 -6.36 -6.46
C GLY A 27 -0.24 -7.08 -7.37
N SER A 28 0.86 -6.43 -7.76
CA SER A 28 1.90 -7.07 -8.58
C SER A 28 2.59 -8.24 -7.86
N SER A 29 2.81 -8.14 -6.54
CA SER A 29 3.38 -9.24 -5.75
C SER A 29 2.45 -10.46 -5.69
N LEU A 30 1.15 -10.23 -5.51
CA LEU A 30 0.13 -11.31 -5.50
C LEU A 30 -0.04 -11.94 -6.88
N ILE A 31 -0.04 -11.13 -7.94
CA ILE A 31 -0.07 -11.62 -9.32
C ILE A 31 1.18 -12.46 -9.60
N GLY A 32 2.37 -11.99 -9.20
CA GLY A 32 3.62 -12.74 -9.32
C GLY A 32 3.56 -14.07 -8.56
N ALA A 33 3.05 -14.07 -7.33
CA ALA A 33 2.85 -15.29 -6.56
C ALA A 33 1.91 -16.28 -7.27
N LEU A 34 0.83 -15.79 -7.91
CA LEU A 34 -0.08 -16.63 -8.68
C LEU A 34 0.64 -17.29 -9.87
N PHE A 35 1.48 -16.57 -10.61
CA PHE A 35 2.27 -17.15 -11.69
C PHE A 35 3.19 -18.26 -11.21
N PHE A 36 3.87 -18.07 -10.07
CA PHE A 36 4.71 -19.11 -9.48
C PHE A 36 3.91 -20.29 -8.97
N PHE A 37 2.71 -20.07 -8.44
CA PHE A 37 1.81 -21.15 -8.03
C PHE A 37 1.34 -21.98 -9.23
N VAL A 38 0.99 -21.32 -10.33
CA VAL A 38 0.66 -21.99 -11.59
C VAL A 38 1.86 -22.76 -12.13
N ALA A 39 3.06 -22.17 -12.12
CA ALA A 39 4.28 -22.86 -12.51
C ALA A 39 4.58 -24.09 -11.64
N TYR A 40 4.33 -24.01 -10.33
CA TYR A 40 4.41 -25.16 -9.43
C TYR A 40 3.42 -26.26 -9.85
N ALA A 41 2.16 -25.93 -10.13
CA ALA A 41 1.15 -26.90 -10.53
C ALA A 41 1.49 -27.67 -11.83
N PHE A 42 2.32 -27.10 -12.70
CA PHE A 42 2.78 -27.77 -13.93
C PHE A 42 4.12 -28.48 -13.81
N THR A 43 4.97 -28.11 -12.85
CA THR A 43 6.35 -28.61 -12.76
C THR A 43 6.64 -29.43 -11.51
N ASP A 44 5.74 -29.40 -10.52
CA ASP A 44 5.90 -29.98 -9.17
C ASP A 44 7.20 -29.56 -8.46
N ASN A 45 7.80 -28.45 -8.89
CA ASN A 45 9.06 -27.98 -8.33
C ASN A 45 8.81 -27.10 -7.10
N ALA A 46 9.21 -27.60 -5.93
CA ALA A 46 9.04 -26.94 -4.65
C ALA A 46 9.65 -25.52 -4.58
N TRP A 47 10.65 -25.20 -5.41
CA TRP A 47 11.21 -23.85 -5.48
C TRP A 47 10.19 -22.79 -5.93
N PHE A 48 9.28 -23.16 -6.84
CA PHE A 48 8.21 -22.25 -7.27
C PHE A 48 7.14 -22.07 -6.18
N LEU A 49 6.84 -23.13 -5.43
CA LEU A 49 5.96 -23.02 -4.27
C LEU A 49 6.55 -22.10 -3.20
N ALA A 50 7.84 -22.25 -2.91
CA ALA A 50 8.55 -21.36 -1.97
C ALA A 50 8.54 -19.90 -2.45
N ALA A 51 8.80 -19.65 -3.73
CA ALA A 51 8.74 -18.30 -4.31
C ALA A 51 7.33 -17.69 -4.19
N ALA A 52 6.27 -18.46 -4.48
CA ALA A 52 4.90 -18.02 -4.35
C ALA A 52 4.54 -17.62 -2.90
N LEU A 53 4.96 -18.43 -1.92
CA LEU A 53 4.72 -18.15 -0.50
C LEU A 53 5.48 -16.90 -0.03
N ILE A 54 6.76 -16.75 -0.41
CA ILE A 54 7.59 -15.59 -0.06
C ILE A 54 6.99 -14.31 -0.66
N LEU A 55 6.58 -14.32 -1.93
CA LEU A 55 5.98 -13.17 -2.60
C LEU A 55 4.63 -12.79 -1.97
N THR A 56 3.80 -13.78 -1.65
CA THR A 56 2.51 -13.55 -0.98
C THR A 56 2.72 -12.92 0.41
N ALA A 57 3.61 -13.50 1.21
CA ALA A 57 3.94 -12.98 2.53
C ALA A 57 4.53 -11.56 2.46
N SER A 58 5.40 -11.30 1.48
CA SER A 58 6.01 -9.98 1.26
C SER A 58 4.96 -8.93 0.86
N GLY A 59 4.05 -9.27 -0.06
CA GLY A 59 2.97 -8.39 -0.47
C GLY A 59 2.03 -8.03 0.68
N LEU A 60 1.62 -9.03 1.48
CA LEU A 60 0.78 -8.81 2.66
C LEU A 60 1.49 -7.99 3.75
N ALA A 61 2.76 -8.30 4.03
CA ALA A 61 3.56 -7.56 5.00
C ALA A 61 3.72 -6.09 4.59
N PHE A 62 3.98 -5.83 3.31
CA PHE A 62 4.08 -4.47 2.78
C PHE A 62 2.77 -3.70 2.94
N ALA A 63 1.63 -4.32 2.59
CA ALA A 63 0.32 -3.70 2.79
C ALA A 63 0.05 -3.32 4.26
N PHE A 64 0.42 -4.20 5.20
CA PHE A 64 0.26 -3.94 6.63
C PHE A 64 1.17 -2.82 7.13
N VAL A 65 2.45 -2.83 6.74
CA VAL A 65 3.42 -1.80 7.11
C VAL A 65 2.97 -0.44 6.59
N ILE A 66 2.58 -0.34 5.32
CA ILE A 66 2.16 0.97 4.78
C ILE A 66 0.85 1.44 5.42
N LYS A 67 -0.12 0.55 5.67
CA LYS A 67 -1.33 0.94 6.42
C LYS A 67 -0.99 1.56 7.77
N LYS A 68 -0.05 0.95 8.51
CA LYS A 68 0.45 1.49 9.79
C LYS A 68 1.21 2.82 9.62
N PHE A 69 1.90 3.03 8.50
CA PHE A 69 2.54 4.31 8.17
C PHE A 69 1.50 5.38 7.80
N GLU A 70 0.47 5.04 7.02
CA GLU A 70 -0.61 5.96 6.66
C GLU A 70 -1.32 6.48 7.92
N ASP A 71 -1.72 5.57 8.81
CA ASP A 71 -2.38 5.92 10.08
C ASP A 71 -1.52 6.81 10.99
N LYS A 72 -0.19 6.68 10.94
CA LYS A 72 0.73 7.39 11.84
C LYS A 72 1.23 8.73 11.30
N TYR A 73 1.39 8.86 9.98
CA TYR A 73 2.06 10.01 9.37
C TYR A 73 1.16 10.82 8.43
N LEU A 74 0.03 10.25 8.00
CA LEU A 74 -0.87 10.88 7.04
C LEU A 74 -2.26 11.13 7.62
N SER A 75 -2.54 10.80 8.89
CA SER A 75 -3.77 11.21 9.58
C SER A 75 -3.80 12.74 9.70
N ILE A 76 -4.40 13.40 8.71
CA ILE A 76 -4.84 14.79 8.82
C ILE A 76 -5.89 14.78 9.94
N PRO A 77 -5.73 15.56 11.03
CA PRO A 77 -6.79 15.68 12.02
C PRO A 77 -8.06 16.12 11.30
N ASP A 78 -9.13 15.38 11.54
CA ASP A 78 -10.46 15.62 11.00
C ASP A 78 -10.77 17.13 11.11
N GLU A 79 -10.95 17.81 9.97
CA GLU A 79 -11.26 19.24 9.89
C GLU A 79 -12.59 19.56 10.63
N ASN A 80 -13.35 18.54 11.01
CA ASN A 80 -14.55 18.62 11.85
C ASN A 80 -14.30 18.93 13.34
N GLN A 81 -13.04 18.94 13.84
CA GLN A 81 -12.74 19.38 15.21
C GLN A 81 -12.39 20.87 15.35
N ILE A 82 -12.22 21.60 14.24
CA ILE A 82 -11.89 23.04 14.28
C ILE A 82 -13.16 23.92 14.19
N ALA A 83 -14.31 23.34 13.83
CA ALA A 83 -15.58 24.07 13.64
C ALA A 83 -16.48 24.10 14.89
N ASN A 84 -16.06 23.53 16.03
CA ASN A 84 -16.90 23.40 17.24
C ASN A 84 -16.22 23.89 18.54
N GLU A 85 -15.16 24.69 18.45
CA GLU A 85 -14.67 25.51 19.58
C GLU A 85 -15.01 26.99 19.40
#